data_AF-A0A345XUT8-F1
#
_entry.id   AF-A0A345XUT8-F1
#
_cell.length_a   1.000
_cell.length_b   1.000
_cell.length_c   1.000
_cell.angle_alpha   90.00
_cell.angle_beta   90.00
_cell.angle_gamma   90.00
#
_symmetry.space_group_name_H-M   'P 1'
#
loop_
_entity.id
_entity.type
_entity.pdbx_description
1 polymer ?
#
loop_
_entity_poly.entity_id
_entity_poly.type
_entity_poly.pdbx_seq_one_letter_code
_entity_poly.pdbx_strand_id
1 'polypeptide(L)'
;MANLQFDDQQLQALITDVQKMQQTLKSKISNLNAVVDAIEAAWQGEAHKSFDQTQRKANEYARSLDAKLQMMEEALQAAKGGFTREEVDQMENFKKIENQSPISDFSGVNTTPTAR
;
A
#
# COMPACT_ATOMS: atom_id res chain seq x y z
N MET A 1 8.70 15.81 -15.21
CA MET A 1 9.15 15.49 -13.83
C MET A 1 8.16 15.88 -12.73
N ALA A 2 7.32 16.92 -12.91
CA ALA A 2 6.37 17.35 -11.86
C ALA A 2 5.30 16.30 -11.46
N ASN A 3 4.82 15.49 -12.41
CA ASN A 3 3.76 14.50 -12.14
C ASN A 3 4.23 13.35 -11.20
N LEU A 4 5.47 12.88 -11.39
CA LEU A 4 6.06 11.82 -10.55
C LEU A 4 6.28 12.28 -9.10
N GLN A 5 6.64 13.55 -8.90
CA GLN A 5 6.81 14.12 -7.56
C GLN A 5 5.47 14.29 -6.83
N PHE A 6 4.41 14.64 -7.57
CA PHE A 6 3.06 14.75 -7.03
C PHE A 6 2.54 13.37 -6.59
N ASP A 7 2.77 12.34 -7.40
CA ASP A 7 2.40 10.97 -7.06
C ASP A 7 3.18 10.44 -5.84
N ASP A 8 4.48 10.76 -5.72
CA ASP A 8 5.30 10.35 -4.56
C ASP A 8 4.84 11.02 -3.25
N GLN A 9 4.45 12.30 -3.30
CA GLN A 9 3.88 12.99 -2.14
C GLN A 9 2.53 12.41 -1.71
N GLN A 10 1.66 12.07 -2.66
CA GLN A 10 0.38 11.43 -2.36
C GLN A 10 0.57 10.02 -1.79
N LEU A 11 1.50 9.26 -2.33
CA LEU A 11 1.84 7.93 -1.84
C LEU A 11 2.43 7.97 -0.42
N GLN A 12 3.31 8.93 -0.15
CA GLN A 12 3.83 9.16 1.19
C GLN A 12 2.74 9.53 2.19
N ALA A 13 1.78 10.37 1.80
CA ALA A 13 0.64 10.72 2.64
C ALA A 13 -0.22 9.49 2.97
N LEU A 14 -0.48 8.63 1.97
CA LEU A 14 -1.26 7.42 2.17
C LEU A 14 -0.56 6.40 3.08
N ILE A 15 0.76 6.25 2.96
CA ILE A 15 1.56 5.43 3.90
C ILE A 15 1.41 5.96 5.32
N THR A 16 1.54 7.27 5.52
CA THR A 16 1.38 7.90 6.84
C THR A 16 -0.03 7.71 7.40
N ASP A 17 -1.07 7.76 6.56
CA ASP A 17 -2.45 7.51 6.98
C ASP A 17 -2.66 6.05 7.42
N VAL A 18 -2.12 5.08 6.69
CA VAL A 18 -2.17 3.66 7.07
C VAL A 18 -1.47 3.42 8.41
N GLN A 19 -0.30 4.00 8.62
CA GLN A 19 0.43 3.93 9.90
C GLN A 19 -0.39 4.53 11.05
N LYS A 20 -1.04 5.68 10.81
CA LYS A 20 -1.92 6.32 11.81
C LYS A 20 -3.14 5.46 12.14
N MET A 21 -3.72 4.77 11.16
CA MET A 21 -4.80 3.82 11.39
C MET A 21 -4.35 2.65 12.25
N GLN A 22 -3.18 2.07 12.00
CA GLN A 22 -2.60 1.01 12.83
C GLN A 22 -2.40 1.47 14.27
N GLN A 23 -1.81 2.64 14.49
CA GLN A 23 -1.61 3.22 15.83
C GLN A 23 -2.94 3.41 16.57
N THR A 24 -3.95 3.95 15.88
CA THR A 24 -5.28 4.21 16.45
C THR A 24 -5.98 2.91 16.83
N LEU A 25 -5.88 1.89 15.98
CA LEU A 25 -6.45 0.57 16.24
C LEU A 25 -5.81 -0.07 17.49
N LYS A 26 -4.48 -0.07 17.58
CA LYS A 26 -3.74 -0.59 18.74
C LYS A 26 -4.15 0.10 20.04
N SER A 27 -4.28 1.43 20.02
CA SER A 27 -4.74 2.21 21.18
C SER A 27 -6.16 1.85 21.60
N LYS A 28 -7.10 1.74 20.65
CA LYS A 28 -8.49 1.37 20.94
C LYS A 28 -8.62 -0.02 21.55
N ILE A 29 -7.87 -1.01 21.05
CA ILE A 29 -7.86 -2.37 21.60
C ILE A 29 -7.33 -2.37 23.03
N SER A 30 -6.21 -1.67 23.28
CA SER A 30 -5.63 -1.58 24.62
C SER A 30 -6.62 -0.97 25.61
N ASN A 31 -7.33 0.09 25.21
CA ASN A 31 -8.35 0.72 26.05
C ASN A 31 -9.53 -0.22 26.30
N LEU A 32 -10.01 -0.93 25.26
CA LEU A 32 -11.07 -1.92 25.43
C LEU A 32 -10.67 -2.97 26.46
N ASN A 33 -9.48 -3.57 26.33
CA ASN A 33 -9.01 -4.59 27.27
C ASN A 33 -8.93 -4.05 28.71
N ALA A 34 -8.36 -2.85 28.91
CA ALA A 34 -8.28 -2.25 30.23
C ALA A 34 -9.65 -1.99 30.88
N VAL A 35 -10.63 -1.56 30.07
CA VAL A 35 -12.02 -1.39 30.54
C VAL A 35 -12.63 -2.73 30.92
N VAL A 36 -12.37 -3.79 30.14
CA VAL A 36 -12.87 -5.13 30.46
C VAL A 36 -12.26 -5.65 31.75
N ASP A 37 -10.94 -5.57 31.91
CA ASP A 37 -10.25 -6.02 33.13
C ASP A 37 -10.83 -5.35 34.38
N ALA A 38 -11.18 -4.05 34.28
CA ALA A 38 -11.82 -3.30 35.37
C ALA A 38 -13.26 -3.77 35.67
N ILE A 39 -14.04 -4.12 34.65
CA ILE A 39 -15.41 -4.62 34.80
C ILE A 39 -15.41 -6.07 35.31
N GLU A 40 -14.49 -6.91 34.84
CA GLU A 40 -14.35 -8.31 35.27
C GLU A 40 -13.97 -8.41 36.75
N ALA A 41 -13.14 -7.48 37.25
CA ALA A 41 -12.85 -7.39 38.67
C ALA A 41 -14.11 -7.12 39.53
N ALA A 42 -15.16 -6.53 38.95
CA ALA A 42 -16.38 -6.17 39.66
C ALA A 42 -17.52 -7.20 39.55
N TRP A 43 -17.57 -8.04 38.51
CA TRP A 43 -18.69 -8.96 38.25
C TRP A 43 -18.24 -10.44 38.28
N GLN A 44 -18.64 -11.19 39.31
CA GLN A 44 -18.42 -12.64 39.35
C GLN A 44 -19.43 -13.43 38.50
N GLY A 45 -18.94 -14.36 37.69
CA GLY A 45 -19.64 -15.60 37.35
C GLY A 45 -20.13 -15.74 35.90
N GLU A 46 -21.21 -15.07 35.52
CA GLU A 46 -21.98 -15.43 34.32
C GLU A 46 -21.87 -14.42 33.17
N ALA A 47 -21.84 -13.12 33.47
CA ALA A 47 -21.54 -12.06 32.49
C ALA A 47 -20.10 -12.16 31.95
N HIS A 48 -19.18 -12.73 32.73
CA HIS A 48 -17.77 -12.93 32.38
C HIS A 48 -17.61 -13.80 31.12
N LYS A 49 -18.39 -14.90 30.99
CA LYS A 49 -18.25 -15.82 29.85
C LYS A 49 -18.74 -15.24 28.51
N SER A 50 -19.84 -14.51 28.50
CA SER A 50 -20.38 -13.92 27.26
C SER A 50 -19.53 -12.73 26.81
N PHE A 51 -18.98 -11.98 27.76
CA PHE A 51 -18.08 -10.87 27.48
C PHE A 51 -16.72 -11.35 26.96
N ASP A 52 -16.11 -12.38 27.58
CA ASP A 52 -14.86 -13.00 27.14
C ASP A 52 -14.94 -13.47 25.67
N GLN A 53 -16.02 -14.16 25.30
CA GLN A 53 -16.21 -14.59 23.90
C GLN A 53 -16.30 -13.40 22.92
N THR A 54 -16.97 -12.32 23.31
CA THR A 54 -17.13 -11.13 22.46
C THR A 54 -15.81 -10.37 22.34
N GLN A 55 -15.06 -10.23 23.43
CA GLN A 55 -13.75 -9.61 23.46
C GLN A 55 -12.72 -10.40 22.64
N ARG A 56 -12.71 -11.74 22.72
CA ARG A 56 -11.85 -12.58 21.88
C ARG A 56 -12.10 -12.34 20.40
N LYS A 57 -13.37 -12.34 19.97
CA LYS A 57 -13.76 -12.04 18.59
C LYS A 57 -13.34 -10.62 18.17
N ALA A 58 -13.53 -9.64 19.06
CA ALA A 58 -13.10 -8.26 18.80
C ALA A 58 -11.57 -8.18 18.62
N ASN A 59 -10.80 -8.86 19.47
CA ASN A 59 -9.35 -8.93 19.39
C ASN A 59 -8.86 -9.67 18.13
N GLU A 60 -9.53 -10.76 17.75
CA GLU A 60 -9.26 -11.47 16.49
C GLU A 60 -9.50 -10.59 15.27
N TYR A 61 -10.63 -9.88 15.25
CA TYR A 61 -10.94 -8.93 14.18
C TYR A 61 -9.89 -7.82 14.10
N ALA A 62 -9.49 -7.28 15.24
CA ALA A 62 -8.45 -6.25 15.33
C ALA A 62 -7.09 -6.74 14.79
N ARG A 63 -6.67 -7.96 15.14
CA ARG A 63 -5.46 -8.58 14.57
C ARG A 63 -5.57 -8.77 13.05
N SER A 64 -6.73 -9.20 12.57
CA SER A 64 -6.99 -9.35 11.13
C SER A 64 -6.90 -8.01 10.40
N LEU A 65 -7.45 -6.95 10.99
CA LEU A 65 -7.38 -5.60 10.43
C LEU A 65 -5.94 -5.05 10.44
N ASP A 66 -5.19 -5.25 11.53
CA ASP A 66 -3.77 -4.86 11.62
C ASP A 66 -2.93 -5.55 10.54
N ALA A 67 -3.10 -6.85 10.34
CA ALA A 67 -2.41 -7.60 9.28
C ALA A 67 -2.74 -7.06 7.87
N LYS A 68 -4.00 -6.68 7.62
CA LYS A 68 -4.40 -6.06 6.35
C LYS A 68 -3.79 -4.68 6.15
N LEU A 69 -3.72 -3.87 7.20
CA LEU A 69 -3.07 -2.57 7.18
C LEU A 69 -1.57 -2.70 6.93
N GLN A 70 -0.92 -3.71 7.50
CA GLN A 70 0.48 -3.98 7.26
C GLN A 70 0.74 -4.40 5.80
N MET A 71 -0.08 -5.31 5.25
CA MET A 71 0.02 -5.68 3.82
C MET A 71 -0.20 -4.47 2.90
N MET A 72 -1.14 -3.58 3.24
CA MET A 72 -1.34 -2.34 2.48
C MET A 72 -0.13 -1.42 2.57
N GLU A 73 0.47 -1.25 3.76
CA GLU A 73 1.69 -0.46 3.92
C GLU A 73 2.85 -1.02 3.10
N GLU A 74 3.08 -2.32 3.14
CA GLU A 74 4.14 -2.99 2.35
C GLU A 74 3.93 -2.80 0.85
N ALA A 75 2.68 -2.94 0.37
CA ALA A 75 2.35 -2.70 -1.03
C ALA A 75 2.58 -1.23 -1.45
N LEU A 76 2.25 -0.27 -0.59
CA LEU A 76 2.47 1.15 -0.85
C LEU A 76 3.96 1.52 -0.80
N GLN A 77 4.73 0.94 0.12
CA GLN A 77 6.19 1.10 0.16
C GLN A 77 6.86 0.50 -1.08
N ALA A 78 6.40 -0.67 -1.54
CA ALA A 78 6.87 -1.28 -2.77
C ALA A 78 6.51 -0.43 -3.99
N ALA A 79 5.31 0.14 -4.05
CA ALA A 79 4.92 1.09 -5.11
C ALA A 79 5.80 2.35 -5.10
N LYS A 80 6.21 2.81 -3.92
CA LYS A 80 7.13 3.95 -3.76
C LYS A 80 8.54 3.60 -4.22
N GLY A 81 9.00 2.40 -3.91
CA GLY A 81 10.31 1.89 -4.30
C GLY A 81 10.38 1.38 -5.75
N GLY A 82 9.24 1.17 -6.42
CA GLY A 82 9.12 0.52 -7.73
C GLY A 82 9.45 1.39 -8.95
N PHE A 83 9.72 2.69 -8.76
CA PHE A 83 10.45 3.51 -9.73
C PHE A 83 11.75 3.95 -9.07
N THR A 84 12.78 3.13 -9.18
CA THR A 84 14.09 3.50 -8.64
C THR A 84 14.66 4.69 -9.42
N ARG A 85 15.49 5.52 -8.77
CA ARG A 85 16.16 6.66 -9.43
C ARG A 85 16.95 6.18 -10.65
N GLU A 86 17.56 5.01 -10.52
CA GLU A 86 18.31 4.32 -11.56
C GLU A 86 17.44 3.93 -12.76
N GLU A 87 16.21 3.47 -12.56
CA GLU A 87 15.28 3.13 -13.65
C GLU A 87 14.72 4.38 -14.33
N VAL A 88 14.46 5.45 -13.59
CA VAL A 88 14.07 6.75 -14.17
C VAL A 88 15.22 7.33 -15.00
N ASP A 89 16.45 7.27 -14.49
CA ASP A 89 17.64 7.71 -15.21
C ASP A 89 17.88 6.87 -16.47
N GLN A 90 17.67 5.55 -16.40
CA GLN A 90 17.72 4.68 -17.58
C GLN A 90 16.61 4.99 -18.58
N MET A 91 15.39 5.27 -18.13
CA MET A 91 14.26 5.61 -19.01
C MET A 91 14.48 6.97 -19.70
N GLU A 92 15.05 7.94 -19.00
CA GLU A 92 15.48 9.21 -19.61
C GLU A 92 16.64 9.02 -20.58
N ASN A 93 17.54 8.05 -20.32
CA ASN A 93 18.59 7.67 -21.27
C ASN A 93 18.01 6.98 -22.52
N PHE A 94 17.02 6.09 -22.35
CA PHE A 94 16.29 5.47 -23.46
C PHE A 94 15.55 6.51 -24.31
N LYS A 95 14.85 7.49 -23.70
CA LYS A 95 14.20 8.59 -24.43
C LYS A 95 15.20 9.49 -25.18
N LYS A 96 16.40 9.70 -24.61
CA LYS A 96 17.46 10.45 -25.30
C LYS A 96 17.98 9.68 -26.51
N ILE A 97 18.16 8.37 -26.38
CA ILE A 97 18.58 7.48 -27.48
C ILE A 97 17.48 7.39 -28.55
N GLU A 98 16.21 7.32 -28.17
CA GLU A 98 15.07 7.33 -29.09
C GLU A 98 15.02 8.63 -29.90
N ASN A 99 15.24 9.78 -29.26
CA ASN A 99 15.33 11.08 -29.92
C ASN A 99 16.63 11.31 -30.74
N GLN A 100 17.67 10.51 -30.51
CA GLN A 100 18.94 10.55 -31.26
C GLN A 100 19.07 9.43 -32.28
N SER A 101 18.08 8.54 -32.39
CA SER A 101 18.12 7.40 -33.30
C SER A 101 18.01 7.90 -34.76
N PRO A 102 18.98 7.62 -35.66
CA PRO A 102 18.98 8.09 -37.04
C PRO A 102 17.90 7.48 -37.95
N ILE A 103 17.06 6.59 -37.43
CA ILE A 103 16.03 5.90 -38.21
C ILE A 103 14.78 6.80 -38.30
N SER A 104 14.93 7.92 -38.99
CA SER A 104 13.82 8.77 -39.45
C SER A 104 13.33 8.39 -40.85
N ASP A 105 13.90 7.34 -41.46
CA ASP A 105 13.76 7.05 -42.90
C ASP A 105 13.27 5.61 -43.20
N PHE A 106 12.24 5.14 -42.51
CA PHE A 106 11.50 3.99 -43.01
C PHE A 106 9.99 4.27 -43.03
N SER A 107 9.61 5.30 -43.78
CA SER A 107 8.23 5.47 -44.22
C SER A 107 8.12 5.18 -45.72
N GLY A 108 7.73 3.93 -46.02
CA GLY A 108 6.86 3.62 -47.15
C GLY A 108 7.47 3.66 -48.55
N VAL A 109 7.89 2.49 -49.04
CA VAL A 109 7.62 2.14 -50.45
C VAL A 109 6.94 0.77 -50.46
N ASN A 110 5.62 0.79 -50.68
CA ASN A 110 4.86 -0.35 -51.17
C ASN A 110 5.46 -0.80 -52.51
N THR A 111 6.10 -1.96 -52.55
CA THR A 111 6.16 -2.74 -53.79
C THR A 111 5.62 -4.13 -53.52
N THR A 112 4.33 -4.31 -53.79
CA THR A 112 3.72 -5.61 -54.05
C THR A 112 4.59 -6.37 -55.06
N PRO A 113 5.07 -7.59 -54.76
CA PRO A 113 5.74 -8.39 -55.77
C PRO A 113 4.69 -8.88 -56.78
N THR A 114 4.67 -8.32 -57.98
CA THR A 114 3.90 -8.87 -59.09
C THR A 114 4.60 -10.15 -59.56
N ALA A 115 3.97 -11.29 -59.36
CA ALA A 115 4.45 -12.58 -59.85
C ALA A 115 4.45 -12.61 -61.39
N ARG A 116 5.59 -12.99 -61.97
CA ARG A 116 5.72 -13.53 -63.33
C ARG A 116 6.69 -14.70 -63.29
#